data_AF-A0A6I5L5G3-F1
#
_entry.id   AF-A0A6I5L5G3-F1
#
_cell.length_a   1.000
_cell.length_b   1.000
_cell.length_c   1.000
_cell.angle_alpha   90.00
_cell.angle_beta   90.00
_cell.angle_gamma   90.00
#
_symmetry.space_group_name_H-M   'P 1'
#
loop_
_entity.id
_entity.type
_entity.pdbx_description
1 polymer ?
#
loop_
_entity_poly.entity_id
_entity_poly.type
_entity_poly.pdbx_seq_one_letter_code
_entity_poly.pdbx_strand_id
1 'polypeptide(L)'
;MKTTFNNFSKMALTLLVVLFMACSKDESPEPPKKGIEVLPSPISTNEFETDEGEIGISISGRDIAKKGYVPYKAVISIESTSNIEDQVVLFDELNNLANLSFKNEDLDESIQQELKEGIPISVTVLDENDSVLATQNFAKLSFASSPNEKEITADGLDDLFAEVTLREDLKYFMQVVNMDNEVFGVPSSQLYTNTTNLATDVRYRQELDYTANAAFSLEDFSTYYFKKIPGNEEYYSIGVHNNSDLHYLYMYGTQLRIQSKANIIQNGGNTNVLDYPNYWFKIIKEAPGLFKIVPNGAENPLILSGQGFGVADNPDPDEPLYFRIMLFDIDWDILAVDSKFMNPIMPSSATSSAYNSTLRNCSSGSLTQTIGESNTITTTQVAGWEESMSVSSTNSVSVSVTIAHEAETKFFGTGGKTSGSITGSYEYSKSLTSTNTKSGSLSTQKSVQVSVSREIGVPPGTAIAVADVYQQYVNIKVPFAQRFRISGKYREDNSELTGQEILTQFAFNSFTGVVTDVQANFIEVTVRGTTTIDRIIETSTETRDIPNSCN
;
A
#
# COMPACT_ATOMS: atom_id res chain seq x y z
N MET A 1 57.33 19.96 17.90
CA MET A 1 57.74 21.38 17.78
C MET A 1 56.52 22.16 17.34
N LYS A 2 55.86 23.01 18.14
CA LYS A 2 55.94 23.42 19.57
C LYS A 2 54.49 23.32 20.14
N THR A 3 54.19 22.90 21.37
CA THR A 3 54.28 23.64 22.66
C THR A 3 53.70 25.08 22.59
N THR A 4 52.84 25.58 23.51
CA THR A 4 52.50 25.12 24.88
C THR A 4 51.31 25.87 25.56
N PHE A 5 50.82 25.28 26.67
CA PHE A 5 50.32 25.88 27.93
C PHE A 5 48.93 26.55 28.11
N ASN A 6 48.31 26.16 29.24
CA ASN A 6 47.23 26.82 29.99
C ASN A 6 47.66 28.18 30.59
N ASN A 7 46.71 28.98 31.10
CA ASN A 7 46.72 29.42 32.52
C ASN A 7 45.50 30.24 32.99
N PHE A 8 45.15 30.06 34.28
CA PHE A 8 44.51 30.97 35.26
C PHE A 8 43.20 31.73 34.89
N SER A 9 42.11 31.74 35.67
CA SER A 9 41.89 31.84 37.14
C SER A 9 41.89 33.27 37.72
N LYS A 10 40.68 33.69 38.14
CA LYS A 10 40.27 34.73 39.13
C LYS A 10 38.73 34.63 39.18
N MET A 11 38.00 34.35 40.26
CA MET A 11 38.08 34.73 41.68
C MET A 11 37.69 36.20 41.94
N ALA A 12 36.43 36.39 42.33
CA ALA A 12 35.92 37.57 43.03
C ALA A 12 34.67 37.17 43.85
N LEU A 13 34.80 37.08 45.17
CA LEU A 13 33.72 36.85 46.13
C LEU A 13 33.72 38.03 47.11
N THR A 14 32.61 38.76 47.20
CA THR A 14 32.44 39.82 48.21
C THR A 14 31.00 39.83 48.73
N LEU A 15 30.85 39.89 50.05
CA LEU A 15 29.58 39.82 50.76
C LEU A 15 29.59 40.82 51.93
N LEU A 16 28.60 41.72 51.98
CA LEU A 16 28.11 42.53 53.12
C LEU A 16 26.85 43.27 52.60
N VAL A 17 25.68 43.41 53.25
CA VAL A 17 25.27 43.41 54.67
C VAL A 17 25.78 44.66 55.41
N VAL A 18 25.01 45.42 56.22
CA VAL A 18 23.56 45.36 56.56
C VAL A 18 22.76 46.33 55.62
N LEU A 19 21.82 47.23 55.94
CA LEU A 19 21.12 47.67 57.17
C LEU A 19 19.67 48.13 56.89
N PHE A 20 18.83 48.06 57.92
CA PHE A 20 17.39 48.36 58.04
C PHE A 20 16.90 49.73 57.53
N MET A 21 15.71 49.73 56.92
CA MET A 21 14.58 50.55 57.42
C MET A 21 13.35 49.65 57.59
N ALA A 22 12.57 49.89 58.64
CA ALA A 22 11.27 49.26 58.83
C ALA A 22 10.16 50.23 58.35
N CYS A 23 9.18 49.70 57.62
CA CYS A 23 7.87 50.31 57.45
C CYS A 23 6.80 49.38 58.05
N SER A 24 5.67 49.95 58.45
CA SER A 24 4.64 49.26 59.24
C SER A 24 3.98 48.10 58.50
N LYS A 25 3.55 47.10 59.29
CA LYS A 25 2.35 46.34 58.92
C LYS A 25 1.17 47.31 58.93
N ASP A 26 0.69 47.68 57.76
CA ASP A 26 -0.70 48.03 57.55
C ASP A 26 -1.38 46.81 56.92
N GLU A 27 -1.86 45.90 57.77
CA GLU A 27 -2.79 44.84 57.37
C GLU A 27 -4.17 45.48 57.09
N SER A 28 -4.22 46.23 55.98
CA SER A 28 -5.50 46.61 55.39
C SER A 28 -6.20 45.33 54.97
N PRO A 29 -7.44 45.06 55.43
CA PRO A 29 -8.17 43.89 54.97
C PRO A 29 -8.37 44.03 53.46
N GLU A 30 -7.99 43.01 52.67
CA GLU A 30 -8.34 42.99 51.25
C GLU A 30 -9.87 43.18 51.14
N PRO A 31 -10.35 44.14 50.33
CA PRO A 31 -11.79 44.26 50.10
C PRO A 31 -12.27 42.93 49.50
N PRO A 32 -13.40 42.38 49.97
CA PRO A 32 -13.83 41.03 49.58
C PRO A 32 -13.87 40.93 48.05
N LYS A 33 -13.09 39.98 47.51
CA LYS A 33 -12.81 39.87 46.07
C LYS A 33 -14.13 39.89 45.28
N LYS A 34 -14.40 41.00 44.59
CA LYS A 34 -15.61 41.17 43.77
C LYS A 34 -15.44 40.46 42.42
N GLY A 35 -15.66 39.16 42.42
CA GLY A 35 -15.64 38.32 41.23
C GLY A 35 -15.86 36.85 41.58
N ILE A 36 -15.94 36.03 40.55
CA ILE A 36 -15.81 34.57 40.70
C ILE A 36 -14.31 34.26 40.84
N GLU A 37 -13.97 33.46 41.83
CA GLU A 37 -12.61 32.96 42.05
C GLU A 37 -12.44 31.61 41.33
N VAL A 38 -11.41 31.51 40.49
CA VAL A 38 -11.10 30.28 39.74
C VAL A 38 -10.09 29.45 40.55
N LEU A 39 -10.45 28.20 40.81
CA LEU A 39 -9.69 27.24 41.62
C LEU A 39 -9.48 25.93 40.84
N PRO A 40 -8.54 25.05 41.26
CA PRO A 40 -8.45 23.69 40.74
C PRO A 40 -9.77 22.93 40.83
N SER A 41 -9.99 22.01 39.91
CA SER A 41 -11.20 21.20 39.85
C SER A 41 -11.05 19.89 40.64
N PRO A 42 -12.11 19.41 41.32
CA PRO A 42 -12.18 18.03 41.82
C PRO A 42 -12.50 16.99 40.73
N ILE A 43 -12.90 17.42 39.52
CA ILE A 43 -13.19 16.53 38.39
C ILE A 43 -11.87 15.97 37.85
N SER A 44 -11.71 14.65 37.91
CA SER A 44 -10.48 13.94 37.57
C SER A 44 -10.64 13.16 36.26
N THR A 45 -9.69 13.28 35.33
CA THR A 45 -9.71 12.51 34.07
C THR A 45 -9.73 10.99 34.27
N ASN A 46 -9.36 10.52 35.44
CA ASN A 46 -9.29 9.09 35.79
C ASN A 46 -10.59 8.55 36.40
N GLU A 47 -11.63 9.37 36.55
CA GLU A 47 -12.96 8.93 37.02
C GLU A 47 -13.91 8.53 35.88
N PHE A 48 -13.48 8.77 34.63
CA PHE A 48 -14.20 8.41 33.42
C PHE A 48 -13.73 7.05 32.91
N GLU A 49 -14.68 6.13 32.66
CA GLU A 49 -14.38 4.81 32.11
C GLU A 49 -13.75 4.93 30.71
N THR A 50 -12.52 4.45 30.58
CA THR A 50 -11.78 4.30 29.33
C THR A 50 -11.93 2.90 28.79
N ASP A 51 -12.12 2.78 27.48
CA ASP A 51 -11.81 1.55 26.76
C ASP A 51 -10.29 1.28 26.80
N GLU A 52 -9.91 0.07 27.22
CA GLU A 52 -8.52 -0.40 27.20
C GLU A 52 -8.08 -0.85 25.81
N GLY A 53 -9.02 -1.05 24.87
CA GLY A 53 -8.74 -1.46 23.49
C GLY A 53 -8.26 -2.91 23.38
N GLU A 54 -7.57 -3.19 22.28
CA GLU A 54 -7.14 -4.54 21.88
C GLU A 54 -5.63 -4.61 21.61
N ILE A 55 -5.09 -5.82 21.65
CA ILE A 55 -3.79 -6.15 21.05
C ILE A 55 -3.96 -7.35 20.12
N GLY A 56 -3.25 -7.34 18.99
CA GLY A 56 -3.43 -8.35 17.96
C GLY A 56 -2.29 -8.44 16.97
N ILE A 57 -2.46 -9.40 16.06
CA ILE A 57 -1.63 -9.59 14.87
C ILE A 57 -2.55 -9.62 13.63
N SER A 58 -2.04 -9.13 12.52
CA SER A 58 -2.71 -9.19 11.22
C SER A 58 -1.87 -10.02 10.28
N ILE A 59 -2.43 -11.12 9.79
CA ILE A 59 -1.82 -12.05 8.85
C ILE A 59 -2.35 -11.74 7.46
N SER A 60 -1.45 -11.65 6.48
CA SER A 60 -1.76 -11.41 5.07
C SER A 60 -1.43 -12.65 4.25
N GLY A 61 -2.42 -13.17 3.52
CA GLY A 61 -2.27 -14.22 2.52
C GLY A 61 -2.24 -13.65 1.10
N ARG A 62 -1.89 -12.38 0.94
CA ARG A 62 -2.01 -11.62 -0.30
C ARG A 62 -1.08 -12.14 -1.39
N ASP A 63 0.13 -12.59 -1.03
CA ASP A 63 1.07 -13.20 -1.98
C ASP A 63 0.61 -14.57 -2.47
N ILE A 64 -0.10 -15.34 -1.63
CA ILE A 64 -0.77 -16.59 -2.02
C ILE A 64 -1.93 -16.29 -3.00
N ALA A 65 -2.69 -15.23 -2.73
CA ALA A 65 -3.77 -14.78 -3.61
C ALA A 65 -3.26 -14.23 -4.96
N LYS A 66 -2.08 -13.58 -5.01
CA LYS A 66 -1.41 -13.16 -6.27
C LYS A 66 -1.04 -14.33 -7.18
N LYS A 67 -0.90 -15.55 -6.64
CA LYS A 67 -0.68 -16.79 -7.40
C LYS A 67 -1.98 -17.44 -7.93
N GLY A 68 -3.15 -16.94 -7.53
CA GLY A 68 -4.47 -17.43 -7.98
C GLY A 68 -5.14 -18.44 -7.06
N TYR A 69 -4.57 -18.72 -5.88
CA TYR A 69 -5.23 -19.50 -4.83
C TYR A 69 -6.13 -18.60 -3.98
N VAL A 70 -7.05 -19.19 -3.20
CA VAL A 70 -7.93 -18.46 -2.30
C VAL A 70 -7.61 -18.84 -0.83
N PRO A 71 -6.85 -18.00 -0.10
CA PRO A 71 -6.70 -18.15 1.35
C PRO A 71 -8.06 -18.03 2.03
N TYR A 72 -8.47 -19.05 2.78
CA TYR A 72 -9.78 -19.09 3.43
C TYR A 72 -9.67 -18.95 4.96
N LYS A 73 -8.72 -19.65 5.59
CA LYS A 73 -8.45 -19.52 7.02
C LYS A 73 -6.97 -19.70 7.37
N ALA A 74 -6.54 -19.10 8.47
CA ALA A 74 -5.26 -19.36 9.10
C ALA A 74 -5.46 -20.10 10.42
N VAL A 75 -4.69 -21.16 10.63
CA VAL A 75 -4.48 -21.80 11.94
C VAL A 75 -3.22 -21.20 12.54
N ILE A 76 -3.34 -20.64 13.74
CA ILE A 76 -2.30 -19.88 14.44
C ILE A 76 -1.99 -20.59 15.76
N SER A 77 -0.88 -21.31 15.78
CA SER A 77 -0.36 -21.98 16.99
C SER A 77 0.57 -21.06 17.75
N ILE A 78 0.31 -20.90 19.06
CA ILE A 78 0.88 -19.84 19.89
C ILE A 78 1.71 -20.44 21.03
N GLU A 79 3.04 -20.34 20.94
CA GLU A 79 3.95 -20.87 21.97
C GLU A 79 4.07 -19.89 23.15
N SER A 80 3.04 -19.82 24.00
CA SER A 80 3.03 -18.98 25.21
C SER A 80 3.22 -19.77 26.50
N THR A 81 3.72 -19.12 27.56
CA THR A 81 3.88 -19.71 28.89
C THR A 81 2.57 -20.15 29.55
N SER A 82 1.43 -19.68 29.03
CA SER A 82 0.10 -19.84 29.60
C SER A 82 -0.80 -20.83 28.83
N ASN A 83 -0.27 -21.55 27.83
CA ASN A 83 -1.00 -22.49 26.97
C ASN A 83 -2.26 -21.88 26.31
N ILE A 84 -2.07 -20.86 25.47
CA ILE A 84 -3.14 -20.37 24.60
C ILE A 84 -3.43 -21.45 23.54
N GLU A 85 -4.70 -21.85 23.39
CA GLU A 85 -5.11 -22.86 22.39
C GLU A 85 -4.91 -22.35 20.96
N ASP A 86 -4.74 -23.26 19.99
CA ASP A 86 -4.61 -22.93 18.56
C ASP A 86 -5.80 -22.07 18.08
N GLN A 87 -5.52 -20.88 17.57
CA GLN A 87 -6.54 -19.95 17.11
C GLN A 87 -6.83 -20.16 15.62
N VAL A 88 -8.11 -20.20 15.24
CA VAL A 88 -8.54 -20.30 13.84
C VAL A 88 -9.24 -19.01 13.45
N VAL A 89 -8.65 -18.27 12.52
CA VAL A 89 -9.17 -17.00 12.00
C VAL A 89 -9.44 -17.10 10.50
N LEU A 90 -10.53 -16.50 10.04
CA LEU A 90 -10.88 -16.47 8.61
C LEU A 90 -10.14 -15.32 7.91
N PHE A 91 -9.79 -15.53 6.65
CA PHE A 91 -9.35 -14.45 5.76
C PHE A 91 -10.56 -13.72 5.19
N ASP A 92 -10.47 -12.39 5.08
CA ASP A 92 -11.41 -11.62 4.28
C ASP A 92 -11.19 -11.85 2.78
N GLU A 93 -12.26 -12.13 2.04
CA GLU A 93 -12.22 -12.54 0.63
C GLU A 93 -11.52 -11.51 -0.30
N LEU A 94 -11.65 -10.21 0.00
CA LEU A 94 -11.14 -9.14 -0.87
C LEU A 94 -9.83 -8.52 -0.39
N ASN A 95 -9.59 -8.49 0.93
CA ASN A 95 -8.32 -8.01 1.51
C ASN A 95 -7.25 -9.11 1.60
N ASN A 96 -7.67 -10.37 1.70
CA ASN A 96 -6.84 -11.52 2.07
C ASN A 96 -6.09 -11.31 3.39
N LEU A 97 -6.75 -10.63 4.34
CA LEU A 97 -6.26 -10.38 5.70
C LEU A 97 -7.06 -11.20 6.72
N ALA A 98 -6.36 -11.79 7.68
CA ALA A 98 -6.93 -12.44 8.85
C ALA A 98 -6.37 -11.78 10.12
N ASN A 99 -7.25 -11.18 10.93
CA ASN A 99 -6.89 -10.52 12.17
C ASN A 99 -7.16 -11.45 13.36
N LEU A 100 -6.16 -11.63 14.22
CA LEU A 100 -6.34 -12.20 15.55
C LEU A 100 -6.11 -11.07 16.56
N SER A 101 -7.15 -10.70 17.30
CA SER A 101 -7.04 -9.76 18.41
C SER A 101 -7.61 -10.32 19.70
N PHE A 102 -7.07 -9.83 20.81
CA PHE A 102 -7.54 -10.03 22.17
C PHE A 102 -7.81 -8.66 22.78
N LYS A 103 -8.92 -8.53 23.50
CA LYS A 103 -9.21 -7.34 24.29
C LYS A 103 -8.26 -7.26 25.48
N ASN A 104 -7.83 -6.05 25.82
CA ASN A 104 -7.01 -5.83 27.01
C ASN A 104 -7.80 -6.10 28.31
N GLU A 105 -9.12 -5.83 28.33
CA GLU A 105 -10.02 -6.12 29.47
C GLU A 105 -10.21 -7.63 29.76
N ASP A 106 -9.87 -8.52 28.81
CA ASP A 106 -9.98 -9.98 28.93
C ASP A 106 -8.62 -10.68 29.22
N LEU A 107 -7.52 -9.93 29.41
CA LEU A 107 -6.16 -10.48 29.56
C LEU A 107 -5.51 -10.16 30.92
N ASP A 108 -4.99 -11.18 31.59
CA ASP A 108 -4.09 -11.01 32.74
C ASP A 108 -2.82 -10.23 32.34
N GLU A 109 -2.35 -9.32 33.21
CA GLU A 109 -1.20 -8.44 32.97
C GLU A 109 0.05 -9.19 32.45
N SER A 110 0.32 -10.39 32.96
CA SER A 110 1.47 -11.20 32.55
C SER A 110 1.34 -11.74 31.12
N ILE A 111 0.13 -12.16 30.72
CA ILE A 111 -0.15 -12.64 29.35
C ILE A 111 -0.14 -11.46 28.39
N GLN A 112 -0.76 -10.35 28.79
CA GLN A 112 -0.77 -9.12 28.02
C GLN A 112 0.65 -8.59 27.75
N GLN A 113 1.54 -8.65 28.76
CA GLN A 113 2.95 -8.28 28.62
C GLN A 113 3.74 -9.31 27.77
N GLU A 114 3.53 -10.61 27.95
CA GLU A 114 4.14 -11.67 27.13
C GLU A 114 3.81 -11.47 25.64
N LEU A 115 2.53 -11.26 25.31
CA LEU A 115 2.05 -11.00 23.94
C LEU A 115 2.64 -9.71 23.35
N LYS A 116 2.70 -8.62 24.14
CA LYS A 116 3.30 -7.33 23.72
C LYS A 116 4.81 -7.43 23.50
N GLU A 117 5.54 -8.10 24.40
CA GLU A 117 6.97 -8.36 24.22
C GLU A 117 7.22 -9.26 23.02
N GLY A 118 6.32 -10.22 22.75
CA GLY A 118 6.26 -11.04 21.55
C GLY A 118 6.84 -12.44 21.71
N ILE A 119 6.22 -13.41 21.06
CA ILE A 119 6.38 -14.86 21.29
C ILE A 119 6.52 -15.64 19.97
N PRO A 120 6.98 -16.91 20.00
CA PRO A 120 7.00 -17.75 18.81
C PRO A 120 5.57 -18.11 18.37
N ILE A 121 5.33 -18.10 17.06
CA ILE A 121 4.03 -18.40 16.45
C ILE A 121 4.23 -19.19 15.16
N SER A 122 3.47 -20.27 14.98
CA SER A 122 3.32 -20.96 13.69
C SER A 122 2.00 -20.56 13.05
N VAL A 123 2.04 -20.22 11.76
CA VAL A 123 0.85 -19.87 10.97
C VAL A 123 0.75 -20.82 9.78
N THR A 124 -0.36 -21.55 9.68
CA THR A 124 -0.67 -22.40 8.51
C THR A 124 -1.91 -21.86 7.80
N VAL A 125 -1.76 -21.53 6.52
CA VAL A 125 -2.82 -21.01 5.66
C VAL A 125 -3.47 -22.16 4.89
N LEU A 126 -4.80 -22.21 4.96
CA LEU A 126 -5.64 -23.25 4.36
C LEU A 126 -6.62 -22.65 3.34
N ASP A 127 -6.96 -23.43 2.32
CA ASP A 127 -8.09 -23.15 1.42
C ASP A 127 -9.45 -23.56 2.05
N GLU A 128 -10.53 -23.44 1.27
CA GLU A 128 -11.89 -23.86 1.68
C GLU A 128 -12.05 -25.39 1.90
N ASN A 129 -11.11 -26.20 1.38
CA ASN A 129 -11.12 -27.66 1.37
C ASN A 129 -10.13 -28.28 2.40
N ASP A 130 -9.57 -27.48 3.30
CA ASP A 130 -8.51 -27.86 4.25
C ASP A 130 -7.16 -28.24 3.62
N SER A 131 -6.90 -27.84 2.36
CA SER A 131 -5.59 -27.96 1.72
C SER A 131 -4.61 -26.92 2.26
N VAL A 132 -3.38 -27.32 2.62
CA VAL A 132 -2.31 -26.39 3.01
C VAL A 132 -1.80 -25.63 1.80
N LEU A 133 -1.91 -24.30 1.84
CA LEU A 133 -1.33 -23.39 0.84
C LEU A 133 0.07 -22.93 1.26
N ALA A 134 0.28 -22.64 2.55
CA ALA A 134 1.58 -22.27 3.10
C ALA A 134 1.65 -22.50 4.62
N THR A 135 2.86 -22.67 5.16
CA THR A 135 3.13 -22.65 6.61
C THR A 135 4.37 -21.81 6.88
N GLN A 136 4.28 -20.86 7.81
CA GLN A 136 5.38 -19.97 8.18
C GLN A 136 5.55 -19.91 9.70
N ASN A 137 6.80 -19.95 10.18
CA ASN A 137 7.14 -19.91 11.59
C ASN A 137 7.82 -18.59 11.95
N PHE A 138 7.19 -17.80 12.81
CA PHE A 138 7.74 -16.56 13.35
C PHE A 138 8.41 -16.87 14.68
N ALA A 139 9.75 -16.77 14.75
CA ALA A 139 10.50 -17.03 15.99
C ALA A 139 10.18 -16.03 17.12
N LYS A 140 9.67 -14.84 16.77
CA LYS A 140 9.14 -13.84 17.71
C LYS A 140 8.22 -12.87 16.97
N LEU A 141 6.94 -12.80 17.35
CA LEU A 141 5.97 -11.82 16.84
C LEU A 141 5.26 -11.14 18.03
N SER A 142 5.26 -9.81 18.04
CA SER A 142 4.62 -8.98 19.06
C SER A 142 3.19 -8.61 18.66
N PHE A 143 2.27 -8.75 19.62
CA PHE A 143 0.89 -8.28 19.50
C PHE A 143 0.83 -6.78 19.80
N ALA A 144 0.07 -6.03 19.00
CA ALA A 144 -0.09 -4.59 19.14
C ALA A 144 -1.49 -4.13 18.72
N SER A 145 -1.90 -2.94 19.15
CA SER A 145 -3.03 -2.23 18.54
C SER A 145 -2.62 -1.68 17.18
N SER A 146 -3.56 -1.72 16.21
CA SER A 146 -3.35 -1.34 14.80
C SER A 146 -1.98 -1.80 14.25
N PRO A 147 -1.68 -3.12 14.28
CA PRO A 147 -0.37 -3.66 13.94
C PRO A 147 -0.03 -3.42 12.47
N ASN A 148 1.24 -3.67 12.10
CA ASN A 148 1.60 -3.86 10.70
C ASN A 148 1.40 -5.33 10.35
N GLU A 149 0.84 -5.58 9.17
CA GLU A 149 0.59 -6.90 8.62
C GLU A 149 1.84 -7.80 8.53
N LYS A 150 1.61 -9.10 8.45
CA LYS A 150 2.62 -10.15 8.24
C LYS A 150 2.23 -10.98 7.03
N GLU A 151 2.93 -10.76 5.94
CA GLU A 151 2.77 -11.48 4.68
C GLU A 151 3.28 -12.92 4.82
N ILE A 152 2.43 -13.88 4.48
CA ILE A 152 2.79 -15.30 4.35
C ILE A 152 3.26 -15.54 2.92
N THR A 153 4.51 -15.93 2.74
CA THR A 153 5.09 -16.12 1.41
C THR A 153 4.48 -17.34 0.69
N ALA A 154 4.27 -17.19 -0.62
CA ALA A 154 3.75 -18.23 -1.50
C ALA A 154 4.86 -19.16 -2.04
N ASP A 155 5.87 -19.45 -1.22
CA ASP A 155 7.08 -20.15 -1.64
C ASP A 155 6.77 -21.61 -2.00
N GLY A 156 6.99 -21.97 -3.26
CA GLY A 156 6.68 -23.31 -3.79
C GLY A 156 5.26 -23.49 -4.32
N LEU A 157 4.43 -22.44 -4.38
CA LEU A 157 3.16 -22.45 -5.09
C LEU A 157 3.34 -22.07 -6.57
N ASP A 158 2.74 -22.87 -7.46
CA ASP A 158 2.68 -22.59 -8.89
C ASP A 158 1.88 -21.32 -9.16
N ASP A 159 2.26 -20.56 -10.18
CA ASP A 159 1.56 -19.32 -10.55
C ASP A 159 0.45 -19.64 -11.55
N LEU A 160 -0.79 -19.75 -11.08
CA LEU A 160 -1.95 -20.07 -11.91
C LEU A 160 -2.27 -18.98 -12.94
N PHE A 161 -1.64 -17.80 -12.81
CA PHE A 161 -1.70 -16.68 -13.74
C PHE A 161 -0.36 -16.50 -14.51
N ALA A 162 0.37 -17.58 -14.77
CA ALA A 162 1.60 -17.58 -15.57
C ALA A 162 1.40 -17.83 -17.08
N GLU A 163 0.25 -18.32 -17.54
CA GLU A 163 0.03 -18.45 -18.99
C GLU A 163 0.01 -17.06 -19.65
N VAL A 164 0.86 -16.90 -20.67
CA VAL A 164 0.90 -15.73 -21.54
C VAL A 164 -0.03 -15.94 -22.72
N THR A 165 -1.06 -15.11 -22.85
CA THR A 165 -1.99 -15.08 -23.99
C THR A 165 -1.76 -13.83 -24.85
N LEU A 166 -1.33 -14.04 -26.09
CA LEU A 166 -1.06 -12.98 -27.08
C LEU A 166 -1.81 -13.29 -28.38
N ARG A 167 -2.37 -12.26 -29.03
CA ARG A 167 -3.14 -12.37 -30.28
C ARG A 167 -2.22 -12.22 -31.48
N GLU A 168 -2.38 -13.08 -32.48
CA GLU A 168 -1.37 -13.25 -33.55
C GLU A 168 -1.35 -12.12 -34.60
N ASP A 169 -2.43 -11.35 -34.69
CA ASP A 169 -2.63 -10.24 -35.61
C ASP A 169 -2.25 -8.87 -35.01
N LEU A 170 -1.88 -8.82 -33.72
CA LEU A 170 -1.58 -7.58 -33.01
C LEU A 170 -0.07 -7.27 -32.90
N LYS A 171 0.23 -5.97 -32.90
CA LYS A 171 1.59 -5.41 -32.92
C LYS A 171 2.01 -4.97 -31.50
N TYR A 172 2.78 -5.81 -30.81
CA TYR A 172 3.23 -5.58 -29.43
C TYR A 172 4.57 -4.84 -29.36
N PHE A 173 4.69 -3.86 -28.49
CA PHE A 173 5.95 -3.21 -28.14
C PHE A 173 6.74 -4.11 -27.18
N MET A 174 8.02 -4.37 -27.47
CA MET A 174 8.90 -5.12 -26.57
C MET A 174 9.93 -4.20 -25.92
N GLN A 175 9.99 -4.22 -24.58
CA GLN A 175 10.93 -3.45 -23.77
C GLN A 175 11.81 -4.38 -22.93
N VAL A 176 13.02 -3.92 -22.62
CA VAL A 176 14.00 -4.60 -21.75
C VAL A 176 13.99 -3.94 -20.37
N VAL A 177 13.84 -4.75 -19.32
CA VAL A 177 13.79 -4.29 -17.92
C VAL A 177 14.73 -5.06 -17.00
N ASN A 178 15.16 -4.42 -15.91
CA ASN A 178 15.98 -5.03 -14.85
C ASN A 178 15.07 -5.69 -13.77
N MET A 179 15.68 -6.30 -12.73
CA MET A 179 14.94 -6.85 -11.57
C MET A 179 14.04 -5.81 -10.90
N ASP A 180 14.49 -4.56 -10.81
CA ASP A 180 13.74 -3.44 -10.24
C ASP A 180 12.57 -2.94 -11.14
N ASN A 181 12.29 -3.63 -12.25
CA ASN A 181 11.24 -3.30 -13.21
C ASN A 181 11.46 -1.93 -13.92
N GLU A 182 12.67 -1.40 -13.92
CA GLU A 182 13.05 -0.19 -14.65
C GLU A 182 13.32 -0.52 -16.12
N VAL A 183 12.79 0.29 -17.03
CA VAL A 183 13.03 0.13 -18.47
C VAL A 183 14.36 0.78 -18.82
N PHE A 184 15.30 -0.01 -19.35
CA PHE A 184 16.64 0.48 -19.71
C PHE A 184 16.98 0.34 -21.20
N GLY A 185 16.18 -0.39 -21.99
CA GLY A 185 16.34 -0.44 -23.44
C GLY A 185 15.23 -1.19 -24.20
N VAL A 186 15.45 -1.41 -25.49
CA VAL A 186 14.56 -2.15 -26.41
C VAL A 186 15.36 -3.10 -27.34
N PRO A 187 14.77 -4.21 -27.80
CA PRO A 187 15.31 -5.04 -28.87
C PRO A 187 14.90 -4.49 -30.24
N SER A 188 15.88 -4.05 -31.04
CA SER A 188 15.72 -3.44 -32.35
C SER A 188 16.06 -4.40 -33.49
N SER A 189 15.05 -4.78 -34.26
CA SER A 189 15.13 -5.68 -35.42
C SER A 189 15.38 -4.95 -36.75
N GLN A 190 15.84 -3.69 -36.72
CA GLN A 190 16.05 -2.78 -37.87
C GLN A 190 16.73 -3.39 -39.12
N LEU A 191 17.52 -4.44 -38.94
CA LEU A 191 18.24 -5.12 -40.02
C LEU A 191 17.40 -6.13 -40.81
N TYR A 192 16.13 -6.38 -40.44
CA TYR A 192 15.21 -7.23 -41.21
C TYR A 192 15.07 -6.75 -42.67
N THR A 193 15.22 -5.43 -42.90
CA THR A 193 15.15 -4.78 -44.21
C THR A 193 16.32 -5.15 -45.16
N ASN A 194 17.38 -5.81 -44.66
CA ASN A 194 18.60 -6.05 -45.43
C ASN A 194 18.39 -7.04 -46.58
N THR A 195 18.81 -6.65 -47.79
CA THR A 195 18.61 -7.42 -49.03
C THR A 195 19.80 -8.26 -49.46
N THR A 196 20.92 -8.25 -48.72
CA THR A 196 22.15 -8.99 -49.07
C THR A 196 22.73 -9.83 -47.94
N ASN A 197 22.57 -9.42 -46.67
CA ASN A 197 23.06 -10.18 -45.52
C ASN A 197 22.00 -11.18 -45.02
N LEU A 198 22.38 -12.46 -44.92
CA LEU A 198 21.56 -13.58 -44.43
C LEU A 198 21.69 -13.81 -42.91
N ALA A 199 22.56 -13.05 -42.24
CA ALA A 199 22.93 -13.19 -40.84
C ALA A 199 22.81 -11.83 -40.14
N THR A 200 21.57 -11.40 -39.91
CA THR A 200 21.22 -10.10 -39.32
C THR A 200 20.89 -10.22 -37.84
N ASP A 201 21.55 -9.39 -37.03
CA ASP A 201 21.45 -9.37 -35.57
C ASP A 201 20.28 -8.50 -35.07
N VAL A 202 19.61 -8.95 -34.01
CA VAL A 202 18.71 -8.10 -33.22
C VAL A 202 19.58 -7.28 -32.29
N ARG A 203 19.47 -5.95 -32.34
CA ARG A 203 20.33 -5.04 -31.55
C ARG A 203 19.63 -4.50 -30.34
N TYR A 204 20.31 -4.54 -29.20
CA TYR A 204 19.92 -3.75 -28.05
C TYR A 204 20.07 -2.25 -28.37
N ARG A 205 19.10 -1.43 -27.97
CA ARG A 205 19.17 0.04 -27.98
C ARG A 205 18.74 0.58 -26.62
N GLN A 206 19.46 1.58 -26.12
CA GLN A 206 19.13 2.32 -24.89
C GLN A 206 18.16 3.50 -25.15
N GLU A 207 17.85 3.78 -26.42
CA GLU A 207 16.97 4.87 -26.86
C GLU A 207 15.50 4.43 -26.73
N LEU A 208 14.77 5.04 -25.79
CA LEU A 208 13.38 4.70 -25.44
C LEU A 208 12.33 5.65 -26.04
N ASP A 209 12.74 6.68 -26.77
CA ASP A 209 11.82 7.65 -27.35
C ASP A 209 11.28 7.17 -28.71
N TYR A 210 10.13 6.50 -28.67
CA TYR A 210 9.41 6.04 -29.86
C TYR A 210 8.97 7.17 -30.82
N THR A 211 9.05 8.44 -30.41
CA THR A 211 8.50 9.60 -31.13
C THR A 211 9.54 10.56 -31.70
N ALA A 212 10.76 10.61 -31.14
CA ALA A 212 11.73 11.67 -31.43
C ALA A 212 12.35 11.66 -32.83
N ASN A 213 12.20 10.60 -33.63
CA ASN A 213 13.04 10.39 -34.81
C ASN A 213 12.27 9.95 -36.08
N ALA A 214 11.68 10.91 -36.80
CA ALA A 214 10.92 10.66 -38.03
C ALA A 214 11.73 10.04 -39.20
N ALA A 215 13.06 9.92 -39.09
CA ALA A 215 13.90 9.18 -40.03
C ALA A 215 14.11 7.70 -39.64
N PHE A 216 13.83 7.34 -38.40
CA PHE A 216 13.98 6.00 -37.81
C PHE A 216 12.88 5.80 -36.77
N SER A 217 11.67 5.45 -37.21
CA SER A 217 10.59 5.04 -36.30
C SER A 217 11.06 3.85 -35.45
N LEU A 218 11.26 4.09 -34.15
CA LEU A 218 11.66 3.02 -33.22
C LEU A 218 10.56 1.96 -33.11
N GLU A 219 9.29 2.37 -33.27
CA GLU A 219 8.11 1.49 -33.32
C GLU A 219 8.23 0.42 -34.41
N ASP A 220 8.56 0.79 -35.65
CA ASP A 220 8.68 -0.13 -36.81
C ASP A 220 9.78 -1.21 -36.65
N PHE A 221 10.66 -1.02 -35.66
CA PHE A 221 11.82 -1.88 -35.42
C PHE A 221 11.86 -2.50 -34.01
N SER A 222 10.99 -2.10 -33.08
CA SER A 222 10.91 -2.65 -31.71
C SER A 222 9.52 -3.19 -31.36
N THR A 223 8.61 -3.22 -32.34
CA THR A 223 7.35 -3.95 -32.25
C THR A 223 7.41 -5.32 -32.93
N TYR A 224 6.62 -6.26 -32.41
CA TYR A 224 6.66 -7.68 -32.76
C TYR A 224 5.26 -8.28 -32.72
N TYR A 225 5.03 -9.26 -33.58
CA TYR A 225 3.85 -10.14 -33.60
C TYR A 225 4.23 -11.48 -32.97
N PHE A 226 3.27 -12.09 -32.27
CA PHE A 226 3.46 -13.30 -31.47
C PHE A 226 2.44 -14.37 -31.88
N LYS A 227 2.91 -15.47 -32.48
CA LYS A 227 2.08 -16.55 -33.01
C LYS A 227 2.38 -17.87 -32.30
N LYS A 228 1.40 -18.49 -31.64
CA LYS A 228 1.58 -19.80 -30.97
C LYS A 228 1.98 -20.85 -32.00
N ILE A 229 2.86 -21.78 -31.63
CA ILE A 229 3.30 -22.88 -32.50
C ILE A 229 2.22 -23.97 -32.53
N PRO A 230 1.60 -24.28 -33.69
CA PRO A 230 0.56 -25.30 -33.78
C PRO A 230 1.03 -26.67 -33.28
N GLY A 231 0.33 -27.23 -32.30
CA GLY A 231 0.67 -28.50 -31.66
C GLY A 231 1.77 -28.41 -30.58
N ASN A 232 2.27 -27.21 -30.26
CA ASN A 232 3.18 -26.98 -29.14
C ASN A 232 2.95 -25.57 -28.53
N GLU A 233 1.78 -25.39 -27.92
CA GLU A 233 1.20 -24.10 -27.53
C GLU A 233 1.94 -23.36 -26.39
N GLU A 234 2.93 -23.99 -25.77
CA GLU A 234 3.87 -23.32 -24.85
C GLU A 234 4.83 -22.36 -25.56
N TYR A 235 5.00 -22.52 -26.88
CA TYR A 235 5.97 -21.78 -27.67
C TYR A 235 5.31 -20.80 -28.62
N TYR A 236 5.99 -19.67 -28.81
CA TYR A 236 5.68 -18.64 -29.79
C TYR A 236 6.75 -18.58 -30.87
N SER A 237 6.32 -18.36 -32.11
CA SER A 237 7.14 -17.67 -33.10
C SER A 237 6.97 -16.16 -32.89
N ILE A 238 8.07 -15.42 -32.91
CA ILE A 238 8.13 -13.98 -32.69
C ILE A 238 8.67 -13.35 -33.98
N GLY A 239 8.10 -12.27 -34.48
CA GLY A 239 8.56 -11.66 -35.73
C GLY A 239 8.06 -10.26 -36.02
N VAL A 240 8.59 -9.65 -37.07
CA VAL A 240 8.15 -8.34 -37.61
C VAL A 240 7.45 -8.59 -38.94
N HIS A 241 6.29 -7.97 -39.15
CA HIS A 241 5.56 -8.04 -40.42
C HIS A 241 5.83 -6.78 -41.23
N ASN A 242 6.20 -6.94 -42.51
CA ASN A 242 6.41 -5.85 -43.45
C ASN A 242 5.59 -6.13 -44.71
N ASN A 243 4.39 -5.53 -44.79
CA ASN A 243 3.41 -5.87 -45.82
C ASN A 243 3.11 -7.39 -45.81
N SER A 244 3.48 -8.12 -46.86
CA SER A 244 3.35 -9.58 -46.93
C SER A 244 4.58 -10.36 -46.45
N ASP A 245 5.69 -9.69 -46.16
CA ASP A 245 6.94 -10.32 -45.68
C ASP A 245 6.87 -10.58 -44.17
N LEU A 246 7.15 -11.82 -43.76
CA LEU A 246 7.14 -12.24 -42.36
C LEU A 246 8.58 -12.52 -41.91
N HIS A 247 9.14 -11.61 -41.12
CA HIS A 247 10.52 -11.64 -40.68
C HIS A 247 10.61 -12.19 -39.24
N TYR A 248 10.94 -13.47 -39.08
CA TYR A 248 10.95 -14.12 -37.76
C TYR A 248 12.29 -13.97 -37.01
N LEU A 249 12.20 -13.91 -35.69
CA LEU A 249 13.33 -14.15 -34.78
C LEU A 249 13.76 -15.63 -34.86
N TYR A 250 15.06 -15.88 -34.73
CA TYR A 250 15.61 -17.23 -34.68
C TYR A 250 16.97 -17.29 -33.98
N MET A 251 17.32 -18.45 -33.45
CA MET A 251 18.64 -18.71 -32.88
C MET A 251 19.61 -19.23 -33.94
N TYR A 252 20.84 -18.72 -33.93
CA TYR A 252 21.98 -19.27 -34.68
C TYR A 252 23.17 -19.47 -33.75
N GLY A 253 23.41 -20.72 -33.35
CA GLY A 253 24.23 -21.00 -32.17
C GLY A 253 23.62 -20.32 -30.94
N THR A 254 24.46 -19.66 -30.13
CA THR A 254 24.01 -18.92 -28.94
C THR A 254 23.49 -17.51 -29.24
N GLN A 255 23.44 -17.05 -30.50
CA GLN A 255 23.04 -15.67 -30.86
C GLN A 255 21.60 -15.58 -31.38
N LEU A 256 20.84 -14.60 -30.90
CA LEU A 256 19.54 -14.21 -31.44
C LEU A 256 19.71 -13.42 -32.74
N ARG A 257 18.91 -13.76 -33.75
CA ARG A 257 18.89 -13.13 -35.08
C ARG A 257 17.46 -12.87 -35.54
N ILE A 258 17.35 -12.02 -36.55
CA ILE A 258 16.11 -11.69 -37.26
C ILE A 258 16.29 -12.07 -38.72
N GLN A 259 15.30 -12.70 -39.35
CA GLN A 259 15.34 -12.98 -40.79
C GLN A 259 15.37 -11.67 -41.59
N SER A 260 16.32 -11.55 -42.50
CA SER A 260 16.39 -10.42 -43.44
C SER A 260 15.53 -10.65 -44.67
N LYS A 261 15.33 -9.59 -45.47
CA LYS A 261 14.73 -9.70 -46.79
C LYS A 261 15.57 -10.58 -47.72
N ALA A 262 16.89 -10.67 -47.50
CA ALA A 262 17.76 -11.62 -48.19
C ALA A 262 17.39 -13.08 -47.86
N ASN A 263 17.05 -13.40 -46.60
CA ASN A 263 16.58 -14.74 -46.23
C ASN A 263 15.26 -15.08 -46.94
N ILE A 264 14.29 -14.17 -46.95
CA ILE A 264 12.99 -14.37 -47.64
C ILE A 264 13.19 -14.56 -49.15
N ILE A 265 14.07 -13.76 -49.78
CA ILE A 265 14.42 -13.90 -51.20
C ILE A 265 15.07 -15.27 -51.49
N GLN A 266 15.99 -15.73 -50.63
CA GLN A 266 16.63 -17.03 -50.78
C GLN A 266 15.66 -18.20 -50.56
N ASN A 267 14.74 -18.08 -49.59
CA ASN A 267 13.74 -19.09 -49.28
C ASN A 267 12.61 -19.15 -50.34
N GLY A 268 12.52 -18.14 -51.22
CA GLY A 268 11.45 -18.02 -52.22
C GLY A 268 10.10 -17.55 -51.65
N GLY A 269 10.08 -17.06 -50.40
CA GLY A 269 8.88 -16.68 -49.69
C GLY A 269 9.07 -16.68 -48.16
N ASN A 270 7.96 -16.55 -47.43
CA ASN A 270 7.95 -16.58 -45.97
C ASN A 270 8.31 -17.97 -45.44
N THR A 271 8.98 -18.00 -44.29
CA THR A 271 9.47 -19.24 -43.67
C THR A 271 8.34 -19.94 -42.91
N ASN A 272 8.13 -21.24 -43.16
CA ASN A 272 7.24 -22.06 -42.33
C ASN A 272 7.93 -22.40 -41.00
N VAL A 273 7.63 -21.64 -39.95
CA VAL A 273 8.27 -21.80 -38.62
C VAL A 273 8.09 -23.19 -38.00
N LEU A 274 7.08 -23.96 -38.41
CA LEU A 274 6.89 -25.36 -37.98
C LEU A 274 8.06 -26.28 -38.35
N ASP A 275 8.73 -26.01 -39.48
CA ASP A 275 9.83 -26.85 -39.96
C ASP A 275 11.17 -26.55 -39.26
N TYR A 276 11.22 -25.50 -38.43
CA TYR A 276 12.45 -24.95 -37.86
C TYR A 276 12.32 -24.69 -36.34
N PRO A 277 12.59 -25.70 -35.49
CA PRO A 277 12.46 -25.57 -34.03
C PRO A 277 13.26 -24.42 -33.38
N ASN A 278 14.32 -23.92 -34.02
CA ASN A 278 15.14 -22.80 -33.54
C ASN A 278 14.50 -21.40 -33.76
N TYR A 279 13.23 -21.34 -34.20
CA TYR A 279 12.39 -20.14 -34.32
C TYR A 279 11.33 -20.06 -33.21
N TRP A 280 11.31 -21.03 -32.31
CA TRP A 280 10.31 -21.17 -31.25
C TRP A 280 10.88 -20.63 -29.93
N PHE A 281 10.09 -19.85 -29.20
CA PHE A 281 10.48 -19.22 -27.95
C PHE A 281 9.38 -19.39 -26.90
N LYS A 282 9.72 -19.86 -25.71
CA LYS A 282 8.82 -19.90 -24.55
C LYS A 282 8.95 -18.59 -23.79
N ILE A 283 7.82 -18.02 -23.37
CA ILE A 283 7.77 -16.79 -22.56
C ILE A 283 7.38 -17.22 -21.15
N ILE A 284 8.22 -16.91 -20.16
CA ILE A 284 8.07 -17.38 -18.77
C ILE A 284 7.94 -16.16 -17.85
N LYS A 285 6.84 -16.10 -17.09
CA LYS A 285 6.63 -15.13 -16.01
C LYS A 285 7.51 -15.48 -14.81
N GLU A 286 8.40 -14.57 -14.43
CA GLU A 286 9.19 -14.69 -13.19
C GLU A 286 8.44 -14.02 -12.03
N ALA A 287 8.01 -12.77 -12.26
CA ALA A 287 7.29 -11.91 -11.34
C ALA A 287 6.47 -10.88 -12.15
N PRO A 288 5.59 -10.07 -11.52
CA PRO A 288 4.85 -9.04 -12.25
C PRO A 288 5.76 -8.07 -13.02
N GLY A 289 5.59 -8.02 -14.34
CA GLY A 289 6.38 -7.21 -15.27
C GLY A 289 7.77 -7.77 -15.62
N LEU A 290 8.17 -8.91 -15.04
CA LEU A 290 9.45 -9.57 -15.29
C LEU A 290 9.23 -10.91 -16.01
N PHE A 291 9.54 -10.96 -17.31
CA PHE A 291 9.41 -12.17 -18.11
C PHE A 291 10.73 -12.58 -18.75
N LYS A 292 11.14 -13.83 -18.57
CA LYS A 292 12.25 -14.47 -19.29
C LYS A 292 11.75 -14.94 -20.65
N ILE A 293 12.56 -14.78 -21.70
CA ILE A 293 12.32 -15.43 -23.01
C ILE A 293 13.36 -16.54 -23.17
N VAL A 294 12.90 -17.79 -23.35
CA VAL A 294 13.73 -18.99 -23.44
C VAL A 294 13.60 -19.58 -24.85
N PRO A 295 14.68 -19.62 -25.66
CA PRO A 295 14.64 -20.26 -26.96
C PRO A 295 14.47 -21.78 -26.86
N ASN A 296 13.71 -22.37 -27.78
CA ASN A 296 13.56 -23.82 -27.85
C ASN A 296 14.89 -24.53 -28.15
N GLY A 297 15.14 -25.63 -27.45
CA GLY A 297 16.43 -26.34 -27.47
C GLY A 297 17.53 -25.68 -26.63
N ALA A 298 17.24 -24.58 -25.92
CA ALA A 298 18.05 -24.07 -24.83
C ALA A 298 17.36 -24.32 -23.48
N GLU A 299 18.16 -24.55 -22.44
CA GLU A 299 17.67 -24.70 -21.05
C GLU A 299 17.60 -23.33 -20.32
N ASN A 300 18.20 -22.29 -20.91
CA ASN A 300 18.51 -21.02 -20.27
C ASN A 300 17.87 -19.82 -21.02
N PRO A 301 17.58 -18.69 -20.33
CA PRO A 301 16.97 -17.52 -20.94
C PRO A 301 17.92 -16.74 -21.87
N LEU A 302 17.34 -15.82 -22.64
CA LEU A 302 18.08 -14.78 -23.34
C LEU A 302 18.72 -13.79 -22.35
N ILE A 303 19.91 -13.29 -22.70
CA ILE A 303 20.67 -12.24 -22.02
C ILE A 303 21.26 -11.24 -23.02
N LEU A 304 21.72 -10.09 -22.52
CA LEU A 304 22.46 -9.11 -23.30
C LEU A 304 23.86 -9.64 -23.65
N SER A 305 24.21 -9.63 -24.94
CA SER A 305 25.51 -10.06 -25.46
C SER A 305 26.17 -8.91 -26.23
N GLY A 306 26.80 -8.00 -25.50
CA GLY A 306 27.48 -6.82 -26.02
C GLY A 306 26.54 -5.75 -26.58
N GLN A 307 26.07 -5.94 -27.82
CA GLN A 307 25.12 -5.04 -28.51
C GLN A 307 23.95 -5.80 -29.15
N GLY A 308 23.92 -7.13 -29.03
CA GLY A 308 22.78 -7.97 -29.42
C GLY A 308 22.37 -8.88 -28.27
N PHE A 309 21.59 -9.92 -28.56
CA PHE A 309 21.10 -10.86 -27.56
C PHE A 309 21.66 -12.26 -27.79
N GLY A 310 21.91 -12.99 -26.70
CA GLY A 310 22.35 -14.39 -26.75
C GLY A 310 21.73 -15.22 -25.64
N VAL A 311 22.05 -16.51 -25.57
CA VAL A 311 21.59 -17.43 -24.50
C VAL A 311 22.55 -17.37 -23.31
N ALA A 312 22.03 -17.44 -22.08
CA ALA A 312 22.83 -17.55 -20.88
C ALA A 312 23.49 -18.93 -20.71
N ASP A 313 24.61 -18.99 -19.98
CA ASP A 313 25.30 -20.25 -19.66
C ASP A 313 24.62 -21.04 -18.52
N ASN A 314 23.67 -20.43 -17.81
CA ASN A 314 22.88 -21.05 -16.73
C ASN A 314 21.46 -20.40 -16.68
N PRO A 315 20.47 -20.97 -15.94
CA PRO A 315 19.08 -20.50 -16.01
C PRO A 315 18.80 -19.20 -15.25
N ASP A 316 19.64 -18.86 -14.27
CA ASP A 316 19.52 -17.70 -13.37
C ASP A 316 20.84 -16.91 -13.34
N PRO A 317 21.21 -16.27 -14.47
CA PRO A 317 22.49 -15.59 -14.63
C PRO A 317 22.61 -14.35 -13.72
N ASP A 318 23.84 -13.97 -13.36
CA ASP A 318 24.14 -12.82 -12.47
C ASP A 318 23.58 -11.48 -12.98
N GLU A 319 23.45 -11.33 -14.31
CA GLU A 319 22.81 -10.20 -14.99
C GLU A 319 21.63 -10.72 -15.84
N PRO A 320 20.45 -11.00 -15.25
CA PRO A 320 19.32 -11.55 -15.96
C PRO A 320 18.56 -10.45 -16.72
N LEU A 321 18.06 -10.84 -17.90
CA LEU A 321 17.40 -9.94 -18.84
C LEU A 321 15.90 -10.25 -18.88
N TYR A 322 15.08 -9.29 -18.46
CA TYR A 322 13.63 -9.43 -18.49
C TYR A 322 13.01 -8.59 -19.60
N PHE A 323 11.86 -9.05 -20.08
CA PHE A 323 11.09 -8.42 -21.15
C PHE A 323 9.71 -8.00 -20.65
N ARG A 324 9.22 -6.86 -21.16
CA ARG A 324 7.79 -6.48 -21.13
C ARG A 324 7.25 -6.45 -22.54
N ILE A 325 6.05 -7.00 -22.75
CA ILE A 325 5.40 -7.12 -24.06
C ILE A 325 4.03 -6.43 -23.97
N MET A 326 3.93 -5.23 -24.54
CA MET A 326 2.88 -4.25 -24.21
C MET A 326 2.11 -3.75 -25.43
N LEU A 327 0.80 -3.51 -25.25
CA LEU A 327 -0.07 -2.84 -26.23
C LEU A 327 -0.53 -1.49 -25.67
N PHE A 328 -0.18 -0.40 -26.36
CA PHE A 328 -0.60 0.95 -26.01
C PHE A 328 -1.90 1.39 -26.72
N ASP A 329 -2.35 0.64 -27.73
CA ASP A 329 -3.55 0.93 -28.53
C ASP A 329 -4.79 0.18 -28.01
N ILE A 330 -4.93 0.14 -26.68
CA ILE A 330 -6.11 -0.38 -25.98
C ILE A 330 -6.84 0.81 -25.35
N ASP A 331 -8.13 0.94 -25.63
CA ASP A 331 -9.04 1.78 -24.87
C ASP A 331 -9.59 0.98 -23.70
N TRP A 332 -9.09 1.28 -22.50
CA TRP A 332 -9.42 0.61 -21.24
C TRP A 332 -10.66 1.20 -20.57
N ASP A 333 -11.59 0.35 -20.14
CA ASP A 333 -12.71 0.71 -19.27
C ASP A 333 -12.50 0.06 -17.89
N ILE A 334 -12.29 0.90 -16.88
CA ILE A 334 -12.00 0.50 -15.50
C ILE A 334 -13.05 1.09 -14.57
N LEU A 335 -13.83 0.21 -13.95
CA LEU A 335 -14.94 0.55 -13.08
C LEU A 335 -14.62 0.15 -11.64
N ALA A 336 -14.66 1.10 -10.72
CA ALA A 336 -14.66 0.81 -9.28
C ALA A 336 -16.00 0.15 -8.91
N VAL A 337 -15.96 -1.05 -8.32
CA VAL A 337 -17.15 -1.86 -8.03
C VAL A 337 -17.62 -1.66 -6.59
N ASP A 338 -16.81 -2.10 -5.63
CA ASP A 338 -17.07 -1.99 -4.20
C ASP A 338 -15.74 -1.82 -3.42
N SER A 339 -15.82 -1.31 -2.19
CA SER A 339 -14.69 -1.28 -1.25
C SER A 339 -15.06 -2.05 0.02
N LYS A 340 -14.07 -2.79 0.54
CA LYS A 340 -14.20 -3.65 1.70
C LYS A 340 -13.12 -3.30 2.71
N PHE A 341 -13.52 -2.78 3.86
CA PHE A 341 -12.66 -2.44 4.98
C PHE A 341 -12.63 -3.57 6.02
N MET A 342 -11.50 -3.72 6.69
CA MET A 342 -11.32 -4.59 7.86
C MET A 342 -11.59 -3.82 9.15
N ASN A 343 -12.17 -4.46 10.16
CA ASN A 343 -12.27 -3.86 11.49
C ASN A 343 -10.85 -3.61 12.05
N PRO A 344 -10.55 -2.39 12.53
CA PRO A 344 -9.25 -2.08 13.11
C PRO A 344 -9.07 -2.76 14.46
N ILE A 345 -7.85 -3.23 14.75
CA ILE A 345 -7.48 -3.67 16.11
C ILE A 345 -7.28 -2.40 16.93
N MET A 346 -8.24 -2.08 17.79
CA MET A 346 -8.38 -0.75 18.38
C MET A 346 -7.30 -0.46 19.43
N PRO A 347 -6.70 0.76 19.44
CA PRO A 347 -5.84 1.19 20.54
C PRO A 347 -6.66 1.47 21.81
N SER A 348 -5.99 1.63 22.96
CA SER A 348 -6.65 2.15 24.14
C SER A 348 -7.15 3.58 23.91
N SER A 349 -8.28 3.91 24.54
CA SER A 349 -8.77 5.28 24.64
C SER A 349 -8.01 6.05 25.72
N ALA A 350 -7.87 7.37 25.56
CA ALA A 350 -7.26 8.25 26.55
C ALA A 350 -8.17 9.44 26.87
N THR A 351 -8.54 9.59 28.15
CA THR A 351 -9.26 10.77 28.65
C THR A 351 -8.32 11.98 28.76
N SER A 352 -8.82 13.16 28.43
CA SER A 352 -8.13 14.45 28.57
C SER A 352 -9.16 15.57 28.83
N SER A 353 -8.71 16.73 29.30
CA SER A 353 -9.59 17.89 29.55
C SER A 353 -9.14 19.09 28.73
N ALA A 354 -10.05 19.69 27.95
CA ALA A 354 -9.84 20.94 27.23
C ALA A 354 -10.16 22.18 28.09
N TYR A 355 -11.00 22.02 29.10
CA TYR A 355 -11.21 22.97 30.20
C TYR A 355 -11.45 22.17 31.49
N ASN A 356 -10.92 22.61 32.63
CA ASN A 356 -11.21 21.99 33.93
C ASN A 356 -10.94 22.98 35.08
N SER A 357 -11.96 23.47 35.77
CA SER A 357 -11.81 24.47 36.85
C SER A 357 -13.04 24.55 37.77
N THR A 358 -12.81 24.99 39.00
CA THR A 358 -13.88 25.33 39.97
C THR A 358 -14.12 26.84 39.98
N LEU A 359 -15.37 27.24 39.83
CA LEU A 359 -15.83 28.64 39.86
C LEU A 359 -16.48 28.94 41.21
N ARG A 360 -15.82 29.69 42.10
CA ARG A 360 -16.33 30.01 43.45
C ARG A 360 -16.90 31.42 43.55
N ASN A 361 -18.09 31.57 44.11
CA ASN A 361 -18.73 32.86 44.39
C ASN A 361 -19.00 33.04 45.89
N CYS A 362 -18.13 33.78 46.58
CA CYS A 362 -18.30 34.16 47.99
C CYS A 362 -18.93 35.55 48.18
N SER A 363 -19.62 36.08 47.17
CA SER A 363 -20.41 37.32 47.28
C SER A 363 -21.86 37.03 47.71
N SER A 364 -22.62 38.08 48.00
CA SER A 364 -24.01 38.00 48.47
C SER A 364 -25.07 37.93 47.36
N GLY A 365 -24.67 37.85 46.08
CA GLY A 365 -25.57 37.66 44.94
C GLY A 365 -24.98 36.70 43.90
N SER A 366 -25.81 36.17 43.00
CA SER A 366 -25.33 35.33 41.90
C SER A 366 -24.41 36.13 40.97
N LEU A 367 -23.33 35.51 40.53
CA LEU A 367 -22.39 36.07 39.55
C LEU A 367 -22.36 35.18 38.32
N THR A 368 -22.16 35.75 37.14
CA THR A 368 -21.97 35.01 35.88
C THR A 368 -20.51 35.14 35.44
N GLN A 369 -19.92 34.04 35.01
CA GLN A 369 -18.57 33.99 34.43
C GLN A 369 -18.61 33.28 33.07
N THR A 370 -18.00 33.89 32.06
CA THR A 370 -17.69 33.20 30.80
C THR A 370 -16.52 32.25 31.02
N ILE A 371 -16.67 30.98 30.65
CA ILE A 371 -15.67 29.93 30.80
C ILE A 371 -15.51 29.12 29.51
N GLY A 372 -14.39 28.41 29.38
CA GLY A 372 -14.00 27.72 28.15
C GLY A 372 -13.47 28.69 27.09
N GLU A 373 -12.46 28.24 26.36
CA GLU A 373 -12.05 28.85 25.09
C GLU A 373 -12.52 27.93 23.95
N SER A 374 -12.78 28.47 22.76
CA SER A 374 -13.29 27.68 21.62
C SER A 374 -12.18 26.82 20.99
N ASN A 375 -11.74 25.80 21.72
CA ASN A 375 -10.69 24.89 21.29
C ASN A 375 -11.23 23.85 20.30
N THR A 376 -10.54 23.69 19.17
CA THR A 376 -10.79 22.65 18.17
C THR A 376 -9.54 21.79 17.99
N ILE A 377 -9.75 20.50 17.75
CA ILE A 377 -8.70 19.56 17.36
C ILE A 377 -9.06 19.00 15.98
N THR A 378 -8.13 19.03 15.04
CA THR A 378 -8.34 18.46 13.70
C THR A 378 -7.97 16.99 13.66
N THR A 379 -8.95 16.14 13.38
CA THR A 379 -8.73 14.78 12.90
C THR A 379 -8.30 14.83 11.43
N THR A 380 -7.25 14.10 11.10
CA THR A 380 -6.75 13.87 9.74
C THR A 380 -6.91 12.40 9.39
N GLN A 381 -7.46 12.11 8.23
CA GLN A 381 -7.64 10.76 7.69
C GLN A 381 -6.89 10.67 6.36
N VAL A 382 -6.06 9.63 6.20
CA VAL A 382 -5.22 9.42 5.00
C VAL A 382 -5.36 7.99 4.53
N ALA A 383 -5.93 7.78 3.34
CA ALA A 383 -5.91 6.49 2.64
C ALA A 383 -4.67 6.42 1.75
N GLY A 384 -3.73 5.55 2.11
CA GLY A 384 -2.55 5.23 1.30
C GLY A 384 -2.78 3.94 0.52
N TRP A 385 -2.43 3.93 -0.76
CA TRP A 385 -2.40 2.72 -1.59
C TRP A 385 -1.08 1.99 -1.42
N GLU A 386 -1.15 0.66 -1.30
CA GLU A 386 0.02 -0.21 -1.17
C GLU A 386 0.34 -0.92 -2.49
N GLU A 387 -0.71 -1.27 -3.24
CA GLU A 387 -0.66 -1.97 -4.52
C GLU A 387 -0.92 -1.03 -5.71
N SER A 388 -0.38 -1.38 -6.88
CA SER A 388 -0.48 -0.60 -8.12
C SER A 388 -1.22 -1.38 -9.21
N MET A 389 -2.41 -0.91 -9.57
CA MET A 389 -3.03 -1.15 -10.87
C MET A 389 -2.30 -0.31 -11.92
N SER A 390 -1.88 -0.94 -13.01
CA SER A 390 -1.12 -0.29 -14.08
C SER A 390 -1.43 -0.96 -15.42
N VAL A 391 -1.72 -0.15 -16.43
CA VAL A 391 -2.01 -0.58 -17.80
C VAL A 391 -1.21 0.27 -18.79
N SER A 392 -0.87 -0.29 -19.94
CA SER A 392 -0.26 0.47 -21.04
C SER A 392 -1.32 1.35 -21.71
N SER A 393 -1.06 2.64 -21.84
CA SER A 393 -1.99 3.63 -22.41
C SER A 393 -1.22 4.78 -23.08
N THR A 394 -1.76 5.32 -24.17
CA THR A 394 -1.23 6.55 -24.80
C THR A 394 -1.49 7.82 -23.98
N ASN A 395 -2.42 7.78 -23.02
CA ASN A 395 -2.86 8.93 -22.22
C ASN A 395 -2.80 8.63 -20.71
N SER A 396 -2.63 9.67 -19.90
CA SER A 396 -2.85 9.58 -18.45
C SER A 396 -4.34 9.36 -18.15
N VAL A 397 -4.69 8.33 -17.38
CA VAL A 397 -6.09 8.01 -17.04
C VAL A 397 -6.23 7.70 -15.54
N SER A 398 -7.38 8.09 -14.98
CA SER A 398 -7.75 7.81 -13.60
C SER A 398 -9.23 7.47 -13.46
N VAL A 399 -9.56 6.70 -12.43
CA VAL A 399 -10.94 6.32 -12.05
C VAL A 399 -11.27 6.95 -10.69
N SER A 400 -12.50 7.44 -10.50
CA SER A 400 -12.89 7.99 -9.20
C SER A 400 -13.24 6.86 -8.22
N VAL A 401 -12.74 6.97 -6.99
CA VAL A 401 -12.88 5.96 -5.94
C VAL A 401 -13.39 6.63 -4.66
N THR A 402 -14.31 5.97 -3.96
CA THR A 402 -14.73 6.37 -2.60
C THR A 402 -14.45 5.22 -1.64
N ILE A 403 -13.55 5.47 -0.70
CA ILE A 403 -13.13 4.50 0.32
C ILE A 403 -13.91 4.85 1.59
N ALA A 404 -14.79 3.95 2.02
CA ALA A 404 -15.49 4.09 3.30
C ALA A 404 -14.74 3.33 4.41
N HIS A 405 -14.92 3.77 5.65
CA HIS A 405 -14.41 3.07 6.83
C HIS A 405 -15.38 3.20 8.00
N GLU A 406 -15.42 2.17 8.84
CA GLU A 406 -16.10 2.15 10.13
C GLU A 406 -15.14 1.60 11.20
N ALA A 407 -15.27 2.10 12.43
CA ALA A 407 -14.64 1.53 13.62
C ALA A 407 -15.69 1.46 14.75
N GLU A 408 -15.56 0.45 15.60
CA GLU A 408 -16.33 0.36 16.85
C GLU A 408 -15.55 1.08 17.96
N THR A 409 -16.26 1.83 18.81
CA THR A 409 -15.66 2.73 19.80
C THR A 409 -16.47 2.73 21.08
N LYS A 410 -15.81 2.67 22.24
CA LYS A 410 -16.42 2.75 23.58
C LYS A 410 -15.90 4.01 24.28
N PHE A 411 -16.69 5.09 24.24
CA PHE A 411 -16.36 6.36 24.86
C PHE A 411 -17.17 6.57 26.13
N PHE A 412 -16.52 6.94 27.23
CA PHE A 412 -17.13 7.17 28.54
C PHE A 412 -18.03 5.98 28.98
N GLY A 413 -17.51 4.77 28.84
CA GLY A 413 -18.23 3.50 29.06
C GLY A 413 -19.29 3.15 28.01
N THR A 414 -19.65 4.08 27.12
CA THR A 414 -20.74 3.92 26.14
C THR A 414 -20.23 3.44 24.79
N GLY A 415 -20.67 2.26 24.37
CA GLY A 415 -20.37 1.71 23.04
C GLY A 415 -21.12 2.42 21.91
N GLY A 416 -20.44 2.59 20.77
CA GLY A 416 -20.94 3.23 19.56
C GLY A 416 -20.10 2.89 18.33
N LYS A 417 -20.45 3.49 17.19
CA LYS A 417 -19.75 3.32 15.91
C LYS A 417 -19.40 4.68 15.32
N THR A 418 -18.22 4.76 14.72
CA THR A 418 -17.71 5.97 14.05
C THR A 418 -17.35 5.60 12.61
N SER A 419 -17.77 6.41 11.65
CA SER A 419 -17.56 6.13 10.23
C SER A 419 -17.21 7.38 9.44
N GLY A 420 -16.57 7.15 8.29
CA GLY A 420 -16.13 8.20 7.39
C GLY A 420 -15.99 7.67 5.96
N SER A 421 -15.68 8.59 5.04
CA SER A 421 -15.31 8.23 3.67
C SER A 421 -14.35 9.26 3.08
N ILE A 422 -13.48 8.77 2.18
CA ILE A 422 -12.52 9.58 1.43
C ILE A 422 -12.78 9.32 -0.06
N THR A 423 -13.16 10.36 -0.80
CA THR A 423 -13.34 10.31 -2.26
C THR A 423 -12.16 10.96 -2.96
N GLY A 424 -11.68 10.34 -4.04
CA GLY A 424 -10.60 10.86 -4.87
C GLY A 424 -10.50 10.17 -6.22
N SER A 425 -9.30 10.14 -6.78
CA SER A 425 -8.96 9.54 -8.08
C SER A 425 -7.79 8.57 -7.96
N TYR A 426 -7.92 7.39 -8.56
CA TYR A 426 -6.86 6.39 -8.70
C TYR A 426 -6.25 6.48 -10.10
N GLU A 427 -4.97 6.81 -10.21
CA GLU A 427 -4.22 6.84 -11.49
C GLU A 427 -3.66 5.46 -11.84
N TYR A 428 -3.84 5.00 -13.08
CA TYR A 428 -3.57 3.60 -13.47
C TYR A 428 -2.80 3.40 -14.79
N SER A 429 -2.20 4.44 -15.36
CA SER A 429 -1.72 4.46 -16.76
C SER A 429 -0.20 4.60 -16.89
N LYS A 430 0.47 3.65 -17.57
CA LYS A 430 1.85 3.81 -18.07
C LYS A 430 1.84 4.38 -19.49
N SER A 431 2.62 5.43 -19.73
CA SER A 431 2.91 5.91 -21.09
C SER A 431 4.10 5.18 -21.71
N LEU A 432 4.28 5.32 -23.03
CA LEU A 432 5.38 4.75 -23.82
C LEU A 432 6.78 4.95 -23.21
N THR A 433 6.99 6.04 -22.45
CA THR A 433 8.29 6.51 -21.95
C THR A 433 8.38 6.61 -20.43
N SER A 434 7.38 6.14 -19.66
CA SER A 434 7.31 6.32 -18.20
C SER A 434 7.10 5.03 -17.40
N THR A 435 7.95 4.83 -16.38
CA THR A 435 7.92 3.69 -15.46
C THR A 435 6.96 3.91 -14.29
N ASN A 436 5.69 3.56 -14.52
CA ASN A 436 4.61 3.40 -13.52
C ASN A 436 4.08 4.71 -12.89
N THR A 437 2.79 5.01 -13.06
CA THR A 437 2.05 5.86 -12.12
C THR A 437 1.71 5.05 -10.88
N LYS A 438 2.34 5.31 -9.74
CA LYS A 438 1.79 4.91 -8.44
C LYS A 438 0.74 5.93 -8.03
N SER A 439 -0.50 5.48 -7.81
CA SER A 439 -1.59 6.30 -7.30
C SER A 439 -1.21 6.99 -5.97
N GLY A 440 -1.30 8.32 -5.93
CA GLY A 440 -1.02 9.10 -4.71
C GLY A 440 -1.99 8.78 -3.57
N SER A 441 -1.60 9.12 -2.33
CA SER A 441 -2.47 8.99 -1.17
C SER A 441 -3.61 10.02 -1.20
N LEU A 442 -4.79 9.58 -0.78
CA LEU A 442 -5.97 10.44 -0.61
C LEU A 442 -6.03 10.90 0.85
N SER A 443 -6.41 12.15 1.11
CA SER A 443 -6.54 12.66 2.48
C SER A 443 -7.72 13.61 2.66
N THR A 444 -8.24 13.63 3.88
CA THR A 444 -9.30 14.56 4.32
C THR A 444 -9.07 14.99 5.76
N GLN A 445 -9.65 16.12 6.16
CA GLN A 445 -9.54 16.70 7.50
C GLN A 445 -10.91 17.09 8.04
N LYS A 446 -11.15 16.80 9.32
CA LYS A 446 -12.39 17.11 10.04
C LYS A 446 -12.02 17.68 11.41
N SER A 447 -12.39 18.93 11.70
CA SER A 447 -12.19 19.52 13.02
C SER A 447 -13.34 19.18 13.96
N VAL A 448 -12.99 18.78 15.19
CA VAL A 448 -13.90 18.54 16.31
C VAL A 448 -13.70 19.66 17.34
N GLN A 449 -14.78 20.24 17.86
CA GLN A 449 -14.71 21.24 18.92
C GLN A 449 -14.70 20.52 20.28
N VAL A 450 -13.67 20.79 21.10
CA VAL A 450 -13.41 20.07 22.37
C VAL A 450 -13.61 20.93 23.61
N SER A 451 -13.73 22.25 23.46
CA SER A 451 -14.27 23.15 24.49
C SER A 451 -15.08 24.26 23.82
N VAL A 452 -16.13 24.70 24.50
CA VAL A 452 -17.06 25.72 23.99
C VAL A 452 -17.18 26.83 25.03
N SER A 453 -16.88 28.06 24.59
CA SER A 453 -17.00 29.24 25.45
C SER A 453 -18.45 29.52 25.79
N ARG A 454 -18.79 29.55 27.09
CA ARG A 454 -20.17 29.66 27.59
C ARG A 454 -20.24 30.41 28.92
N GLU A 455 -21.38 31.02 29.20
CA GLU A 455 -21.63 31.66 30.49
C GLU A 455 -22.19 30.67 31.51
N ILE A 456 -21.64 30.67 32.73
CA ILE A 456 -22.14 29.90 33.88
C ILE A 456 -22.43 30.86 35.04
N GLY A 457 -23.65 30.76 35.56
CA GLY A 457 -24.09 31.47 36.75
C GLY A 457 -23.77 30.68 38.01
N VAL A 458 -22.95 31.25 38.91
CA VAL A 458 -22.58 30.66 40.20
C VAL A 458 -23.40 31.31 41.32
N PRO A 459 -24.25 30.56 42.06
CA PRO A 459 -25.02 31.08 43.19
C PRO A 459 -24.14 31.62 44.34
N PRO A 460 -24.65 32.57 45.15
CA PRO A 460 -23.89 33.12 46.28
C PRO A 460 -23.63 32.07 47.36
N GLY A 461 -22.39 32.03 47.88
CA GLY A 461 -21.96 31.08 48.90
C GLY A 461 -21.64 29.67 48.38
N THR A 462 -21.55 29.50 47.07
CA THR A 462 -21.32 28.21 46.41
C THR A 462 -20.15 28.26 45.42
N ALA A 463 -19.73 27.09 44.96
CA ALA A 463 -18.88 26.96 43.80
C ALA A 463 -19.42 25.90 42.84
N ILE A 464 -19.06 25.97 41.57
CA ILE A 464 -19.39 24.97 40.55
C ILE A 464 -18.08 24.48 39.94
N ALA A 465 -17.77 23.19 40.07
CA ALA A 465 -16.71 22.55 39.30
C ALA A 465 -17.21 22.27 37.88
N VAL A 466 -16.42 22.63 36.88
CA VAL A 466 -16.79 22.51 35.47
C VAL A 466 -15.62 21.95 34.66
N ALA A 467 -15.89 20.93 33.85
CA ALA A 467 -14.91 20.37 32.94
C ALA A 467 -15.50 20.15 31.54
N ASP A 468 -14.71 20.50 30.53
CA ASP A 468 -14.88 20.02 29.16
C ASP A 468 -13.86 18.89 28.99
N VAL A 469 -14.33 17.65 29.05
CA VAL A 469 -13.50 16.45 28.87
C VAL A 469 -13.72 15.86 27.50
N TYR A 470 -12.69 15.19 26.99
CA TYR A 470 -12.76 14.44 25.76
C TYR A 470 -11.98 13.14 25.92
N GLN A 471 -12.47 12.08 25.29
CA GLN A 471 -11.71 10.85 25.11
C GLN A 471 -11.27 10.75 23.66
N GLN A 472 -10.08 10.21 23.43
CA GLN A 472 -9.58 9.97 22.09
C GLN A 472 -8.91 8.61 21.93
N TYR A 473 -9.16 7.97 20.80
CA TYR A 473 -8.29 6.94 20.23
C TYR A 473 -7.28 7.63 19.30
N VAL A 474 -6.08 7.07 19.13
CA VAL A 474 -5.01 7.66 18.30
C VAL A 474 -4.32 6.62 17.42
N ASN A 475 -3.90 7.02 16.21
CA ASN A 475 -3.16 6.17 15.26
C ASN A 475 -3.89 4.86 14.91
N ILE A 476 -5.19 4.96 14.56
CA ILE A 476 -5.98 3.81 14.12
C ILE A 476 -5.64 3.50 12.66
N LYS A 477 -5.41 2.24 12.32
CA LYS A 477 -5.27 1.76 10.94
C LYS A 477 -6.46 0.89 10.56
N VAL A 478 -7.14 1.26 9.49
CA VAL A 478 -8.22 0.50 8.86
C VAL A 478 -7.71 0.02 7.49
N PRO A 479 -7.28 -1.25 7.35
CA PRO A 479 -6.97 -1.85 6.06
C PRO A 479 -8.22 -1.88 5.16
N PHE A 480 -8.03 -1.72 3.86
CA PHE A 480 -9.09 -1.82 2.88
C PHE A 480 -8.62 -2.42 1.56
N ALA A 481 -9.55 -3.04 0.84
CA ALA A 481 -9.41 -3.43 -0.55
C ALA A 481 -10.47 -2.72 -1.39
N GLN A 482 -10.07 -2.15 -2.52
CA GLN A 482 -10.97 -1.64 -3.55
C GLN A 482 -11.00 -2.64 -4.72
N ARG A 483 -12.19 -3.11 -5.08
CA ARG A 483 -12.41 -3.97 -6.24
C ARG A 483 -12.60 -3.12 -7.50
N PHE A 484 -11.96 -3.53 -8.58
CA PHE A 484 -12.15 -2.96 -9.91
C PHE A 484 -12.54 -4.05 -10.89
N ARG A 485 -13.46 -3.74 -11.79
CA ARG A 485 -13.68 -4.52 -13.02
C ARG A 485 -12.96 -3.81 -14.16
N ILE A 486 -12.16 -4.56 -14.92
CA ILE A 486 -11.42 -4.06 -16.07
C ILE A 486 -11.85 -4.80 -17.33
N SER A 487 -12.27 -4.03 -18.33
CA SER A 487 -12.39 -4.49 -19.72
C SER A 487 -11.57 -3.58 -20.63
N GLY A 488 -11.40 -3.97 -21.89
CA GLY A 488 -10.71 -3.15 -22.88
C GLY A 488 -11.09 -3.51 -24.30
N LYS A 489 -10.85 -2.59 -25.22
CA LYS A 489 -11.01 -2.80 -26.67
C LYS A 489 -9.81 -2.29 -27.43
N TYR A 490 -9.48 -2.93 -28.54
CA TYR A 490 -8.44 -2.45 -29.44
C TYR A 490 -8.95 -1.26 -30.25
N ARG A 491 -8.18 -0.18 -30.34
CA ARG A 491 -8.66 1.07 -30.92
C ARG A 491 -8.75 1.03 -32.45
N GLU A 492 -7.90 0.25 -33.11
CA GLU A 492 -7.91 0.09 -34.58
C GLU A 492 -9.20 -0.60 -35.11
N ASP A 493 -9.69 -1.66 -34.46
CA ASP A 493 -10.82 -2.46 -34.95
C ASP A 493 -12.06 -2.49 -34.02
N ASN A 494 -11.94 -1.95 -32.80
CA ASN A 494 -12.96 -1.98 -31.74
C ASN A 494 -13.42 -3.40 -31.31
N SER A 495 -12.57 -4.41 -31.53
CA SER A 495 -12.77 -5.75 -30.96
C SER A 495 -12.44 -5.77 -29.46
N GLU A 496 -13.15 -6.62 -28.72
CA GLU A 496 -12.96 -6.74 -27.26
C GLU A 496 -11.72 -7.59 -26.94
N LEU A 497 -11.05 -7.24 -25.84
CA LEU A 497 -10.06 -8.11 -25.22
C LEU A 497 -10.77 -9.23 -24.44
N THR A 498 -10.22 -10.44 -24.52
CA THR A 498 -10.60 -11.53 -23.62
C THR A 498 -10.00 -11.33 -22.23
N GLY A 499 -10.59 -11.94 -21.20
CA GLY A 499 -10.04 -11.87 -19.82
C GLY A 499 -8.59 -12.34 -19.72
N GLN A 500 -8.19 -13.33 -20.52
CA GLN A 500 -6.81 -13.83 -20.56
C GLN A 500 -5.82 -12.87 -21.24
N GLU A 501 -6.26 -12.15 -22.29
CA GLU A 501 -5.46 -11.07 -22.89
C GLU A 501 -5.30 -9.88 -21.93
N ILE A 502 -6.35 -9.52 -21.19
CA ILE A 502 -6.31 -8.48 -20.15
C ILE A 502 -5.36 -8.88 -19.01
N LEU A 503 -5.52 -10.09 -18.47
CA LEU A 503 -4.65 -10.66 -17.43
C LEU A 503 -3.18 -10.63 -17.87
N THR A 504 -2.90 -11.07 -19.10
CA THR A 504 -1.57 -11.05 -19.68
C THR A 504 -1.00 -9.64 -19.78
N GLN A 505 -1.78 -8.66 -20.24
CA GLN A 505 -1.34 -7.26 -20.31
C GLN A 505 -1.14 -6.63 -18.91
N PHE A 506 -1.95 -6.98 -17.91
CA PHE A 506 -1.75 -6.57 -16.52
C PHE A 506 -0.45 -7.15 -15.95
N ALA A 507 -0.18 -8.43 -16.21
CA ALA A 507 1.04 -9.09 -15.80
C ALA A 507 2.28 -8.43 -16.44
N PHE A 508 2.27 -8.12 -17.74
CA PHE A 508 3.35 -7.33 -18.38
C PHE A 508 3.47 -5.90 -17.84
N ASN A 509 2.39 -5.31 -17.35
CA ASN A 509 2.38 -3.97 -16.76
C ASN A 509 2.72 -3.94 -15.26
N SER A 510 3.33 -4.99 -14.68
CA SER A 510 3.76 -5.00 -13.28
C SER A 510 2.60 -4.77 -12.29
N PHE A 511 1.43 -5.33 -12.59
CA PHE A 511 0.30 -5.32 -11.65
C PHE A 511 0.68 -5.98 -10.32
N THR A 512 0.47 -5.31 -9.19
CA THR A 512 0.85 -5.84 -7.86
C THR A 512 -0.33 -6.14 -6.93
N GLY A 513 -1.57 -5.96 -7.39
CA GLY A 513 -2.76 -6.40 -6.66
C GLY A 513 -3.11 -7.87 -6.91
N VAL A 514 -4.30 -8.28 -6.46
CA VAL A 514 -4.81 -9.65 -6.61
C VAL A 514 -5.87 -9.69 -7.70
N VAL A 515 -5.80 -10.68 -8.59
CA VAL A 515 -6.87 -10.99 -9.54
C VAL A 515 -7.88 -11.92 -8.85
N THR A 516 -9.14 -11.51 -8.80
CA THR A 516 -10.21 -12.24 -8.09
C THR A 516 -11.15 -12.99 -9.03
N ASP A 517 -11.26 -12.59 -10.30
CA ASP A 517 -12.07 -13.27 -11.31
C ASP A 517 -11.51 -13.01 -12.72
N VAL A 518 -11.66 -13.98 -13.63
CA VAL A 518 -11.23 -13.91 -15.03
C VAL A 518 -12.37 -14.40 -15.93
N GLN A 519 -13.12 -13.46 -16.46
CA GLN A 519 -14.32 -13.71 -17.27
C GLN A 519 -14.02 -13.60 -18.78
N ALA A 520 -15.01 -13.88 -19.62
CA ALA A 520 -14.83 -13.96 -21.07
C ALA A 520 -14.19 -12.69 -21.69
N ASN A 521 -14.60 -11.50 -21.26
CA ASN A 521 -14.17 -10.20 -21.80
C ASN A 521 -13.82 -9.15 -20.73
N PHE A 522 -13.64 -9.57 -19.47
CA PHE A 522 -13.16 -8.70 -18.38
C PHE A 522 -12.40 -9.52 -17.33
N ILE A 523 -11.61 -8.84 -16.52
CA ILE A 523 -11.13 -9.39 -15.23
C ILE A 523 -11.68 -8.55 -14.08
N GLU A 524 -11.71 -9.14 -12.89
CA GLU A 524 -11.86 -8.39 -11.65
C GLU A 524 -10.61 -8.53 -10.80
N VAL A 525 -10.21 -7.41 -10.20
CA VAL A 525 -9.03 -7.32 -9.35
C VAL A 525 -9.35 -6.54 -8.09
N THR A 526 -8.56 -6.77 -7.04
CA THR A 526 -8.53 -5.89 -5.87
C THR A 526 -7.19 -5.20 -5.75
N VAL A 527 -7.22 -3.96 -5.28
CA VAL A 527 -6.03 -3.17 -4.90
C VAL A 527 -6.16 -2.79 -3.43
N ARG A 528 -5.16 -3.13 -2.64
CA ARG A 528 -5.12 -2.91 -1.19
C ARG A 528 -4.51 -1.55 -0.82
N GLY A 529 -4.94 -1.03 0.32
CA GLY A 529 -4.33 0.08 1.01
C GLY A 529 -4.73 0.15 2.48
N THR A 530 -4.21 1.15 3.18
CA THR A 530 -4.52 1.40 4.60
C THR A 530 -5.00 2.83 4.80
N THR A 531 -6.16 2.97 5.44
CA THR A 531 -6.66 4.25 5.96
C THR A 531 -6.12 4.47 7.36
N THR A 532 -5.20 5.43 7.50
CA THR A 532 -4.70 5.88 8.81
C THR A 532 -5.55 7.06 9.30
N ILE A 533 -6.06 6.95 10.54
CA ILE A 533 -6.81 7.98 11.23
C ILE A 533 -5.96 8.46 12.41
N ASP A 534 -5.55 9.73 12.41
CA ASP A 534 -4.62 10.22 13.45
C ASP A 534 -5.25 10.19 14.85
N ARG A 535 -6.54 10.52 14.94
CA ARG A 535 -7.37 10.42 16.14
C ARG A 535 -8.87 10.33 15.84
N ILE A 536 -9.63 9.77 16.76
CA ILE A 536 -11.09 9.91 16.84
C ILE A 536 -11.42 10.42 18.25
N ILE A 537 -12.24 11.46 18.33
CA ILE A 537 -12.56 12.18 19.58
C ILE A 537 -14.07 12.16 19.83
N GLU A 538 -14.46 11.90 21.07
CA GLU A 538 -15.80 12.19 21.60
C GLU A 538 -15.68 13.10 22.83
N THR A 539 -16.70 13.93 23.10
CA THR A 539 -16.62 14.99 24.12
C THR A 539 -17.76 14.93 25.14
N SER A 540 -17.50 15.34 26.37
CA SER A 540 -18.50 15.47 27.43
C SER A 540 -18.27 16.73 28.26
N THR A 541 -19.35 17.27 28.82
CA THR A 541 -19.33 18.45 29.70
C THR A 541 -19.87 18.06 31.06
N GLU A 542 -19.01 18.13 32.07
CA GLU A 542 -19.35 17.83 33.47
C GLU A 542 -19.49 19.11 34.28
N THR A 543 -20.52 19.18 35.13
CA THR A 543 -20.77 20.27 36.07
C THR A 543 -21.18 19.72 37.43
N ARG A 544 -20.47 20.09 38.51
CA ARG A 544 -20.75 19.62 39.88
C ARG A 544 -20.84 20.79 40.85
N ASP A 545 -21.99 20.92 41.52
CA ASP A 545 -22.21 21.93 42.55
C ASP A 545 -21.44 21.57 43.84
N ILE A 546 -20.76 22.56 44.41
CA ILE A 546 -20.02 22.48 45.67
C ILE A 546 -20.69 23.45 46.67
N PRO A 547 -21.63 22.98 47.49
CA PRO A 547 -22.30 23.82 48.49
C PRO A 547 -21.34 24.22 49.61
N ASN A 548 -21.55 25.41 50.19
CA ASN A 548 -20.78 25.94 51.33
C ASN A 548 -19.27 26.14 51.07
N SER A 549 -18.82 26.26 49.82
CA SER A 549 -17.41 26.39 49.41
C SER A 549 -16.64 27.62 49.93
N CYS A 550 -17.30 28.46 50.72
CA CYS A 550 -16.84 29.78 51.19
C CYS A 550 -16.72 29.88 52.73
N ASN A 551 -16.94 28.77 53.44
CA ASN A 551 -16.83 28.64 54.90
C ASN A 551 -15.55 27.89 55.31
#